data_AF-A0A1H8A6X7-F1
#
_entry.id   AF-A0A1H8A6X7-F1
#
_cell.length_a   1.000
_cell.length_b   1.000
_cell.length_c   1.000
_cell.angle_alpha   90.00
_cell.angle_beta   90.00
_cell.angle_gamma   90.00
#
_symmetry.space_group_name_H-M   'P 1'
#
loop_
_entity.id
_entity.type
_entity.pdbx_description
1 polymer ?
#
loop_
_entity_poly.entity_id
_entity_poly.type
_entity_poly.pdbx_seq_one_letter_code
_entity_poly.pdbx_strand_id
1 'polypeptide(L)' 'MEAEAILIHPNNKEQLAAVKAFAKALKMPFETKVEESPYNPEFVKKILQGRKDVKNGKGVKIAFEEF' A
#
# COMPACT_ATOMS: atom_id res chain seq x y z
N MET A 1 34.08 -4.70 12.20
CA MET A 1 32.75 -4.65 12.84
C MET A 1 31.74 -4.67 11.72
N GLU A 2 30.92 -5.72 11.64
CA GLU A 2 29.80 -5.76 10.70
C GLU A 2 28.66 -4.93 11.28
N ALA A 3 28.08 -4.05 10.47
CA ALA A 3 26.92 -3.25 10.85
C ALA A 3 25.67 -3.90 10.26
N GLU A 4 24.68 -4.16 11.11
CA GLU A 4 23.38 -4.70 10.72
C GLU A 4 22.36 -3.56 10.58
N ALA A 5 21.53 -3.62 9.52
CA ALA A 5 20.49 -2.63 9.28
C ALA A 5 19.13 -3.13 9.78
N ILE A 6 18.41 -2.29 10.54
CA ILE A 6 17.09 -2.62 11.07
C ILE A 6 16.01 -1.94 10.19
N LEU A 7 15.04 -2.73 9.71
CA LEU A 7 13.87 -2.24 8.99
C LEU A 7 12.69 -2.10 9.97
N ILE A 8 12.12 -0.90 10.04
CA ILE A 8 10.95 -0.59 10.89
C ILE A 8 9.77 -0.30 9.97
N HIS A 9 8.63 -0.94 10.21
CA HIS A 9 7.39 -0.79 9.43
C HIS A 9 6.29 -0.10 10.27
N PRO A 10 6.19 1.24 10.29
CA PRO A 10 5.15 1.95 11.01
C PRO A 10 3.77 1.71 10.39
N ASN A 11 2.77 1.43 11.21
CA ASN A 11 1.39 1.18 10.75
C ASN A 11 0.56 2.45 10.59
N ASN A 12 1.04 3.59 11.11
CA ASN A 12 0.34 4.87 11.03
C ASN A 12 1.31 6.07 11.01
N LYS A 13 0.76 7.26 10.78
CA LYS A 13 1.53 8.51 10.66
C LYS A 13 2.22 8.91 11.97
N GLU A 14 1.62 8.63 13.11
CA GLU A 14 2.18 8.96 14.44
C GLU A 14 3.43 8.14 14.75
N GLN A 15 3.37 6.82 14.51
CA GLN A 15 4.52 5.92 14.65
C GLN A 15 5.66 6.33 13.72
N LEU A 16 5.36 6.68 12.46
CA LEU A 16 6.37 7.16 11.52
C LEU A 16 7.03 8.46 12.01
N ALA A 17 6.26 9.39 12.56
CA ALA A 17 6.79 10.64 13.11
C ALA A 17 7.70 10.38 14.31
N ALA A 18 7.31 9.48 15.22
CA ALA A 18 8.10 9.10 16.39
C ALA A 18 9.45 8.48 16.00
N VAL A 19 9.46 7.52 15.07
CA VAL A 19 10.70 6.87 14.58
C VAL A 19 11.63 7.89 13.92
N LYS A 20 11.08 8.81 13.11
CA LYS A 20 11.87 9.89 12.49
C LYS A 20 12.50 10.82 13.53
N ALA A 21 11.75 11.19 14.56
CA ALA A 21 12.27 12.04 15.64
C ALA A 21 13.38 11.34 16.40
N PHE A 22 13.22 10.06 16.72
CA PHE A 22 14.22 9.24 17.38
C PHE A 22 15.51 9.12 16.58
N ALA A 23 15.42 8.77 15.29
CA ALA A 23 16.59 8.67 14.42
C ALA A 23 17.35 10.01 14.29
N LYS A 24 16.62 11.13 14.17
CA LYS A 24 17.21 12.48 14.15
C LYS A 24 17.93 12.82 15.46
N ALA A 25 17.31 12.52 16.61
CA ALA A 25 17.92 12.79 17.92
C ALA A 25 19.25 12.04 18.09
N LEU A 26 19.35 10.83 17.54
CA LEU A 26 20.55 10.01 17.55
C LEU A 26 21.53 10.33 16.41
N LYS A 27 21.21 11.31 15.56
CA LYS A 27 21.99 11.66 14.34
C LYS A 27 22.22 10.46 13.42
N MET A 28 21.27 9.52 13.39
CA MET A 28 21.32 8.36 12.52
C MET A 28 20.74 8.71 11.13
N PRO A 29 21.43 8.35 10.03
CA PRO A 29 20.86 8.46 8.70
C PRO A 29 19.71 7.47 8.54
N PHE A 30 18.65 7.87 7.83
CA PHE A 30 17.53 6.99 7.50
C PHE A 30 16.97 7.34 6.12
N GLU A 31 16.41 6.34 5.46
CA GLU A 31 15.73 6.48 4.18
C GLU A 31 14.23 6.26 4.38
N THR A 32 13.40 7.01 3.66
CA THR A 32 11.97 6.72 3.58
C THR A 32 11.64 6.20 2.20
N LYS A 33 11.33 4.91 2.12
CA LYS A 33 10.70 4.32 0.93
C LYS A 33 9.20 4.33 1.15
N VAL A 34 8.48 5.02 0.27
CA VAL A 34 7.07 4.75 0.10
C VAL A 34 7.02 3.49 -0.74
N GLU A 35 6.44 2.41 -0.23
CA GLU A 35 6.11 1.27 -1.10
C GLU A 35 5.13 1.78 -2.16
N GLU A 36 5.65 2.08 -3.35
CA GLU A 36 4.80 2.29 -4.51
C GLU A 36 4.07 0.97 -4.76
N SER A 37 2.74 1.05 -4.85
CA SER A 37 1.97 -0.15 -5.19
C SER A 37 2.50 -0.69 -6.51
N PRO A 38 2.78 -2.00 -6.63
CA PRO A 38 3.22 -2.59 -7.90
C PRO A 38 2.12 -2.49 -8.98
N TYR A 39 0.90 -2.11 -8.60
CA TYR A 39 -0.23 -1.97 -9.50
C TYR A 39 -0.41 -0.53 -9.97
N ASN A 40 -0.62 -0.37 -11.27
CA ASN A 40 -0.97 0.93 -11.86
C ASN A 40 -2.23 1.50 -11.17
N PRO A 41 -2.21 2.75 -10.68
CA PRO A 41 -3.35 3.36 -9.99
C PRO A 41 -4.65 3.37 -10.81
N GLU A 42 -4.57 3.59 -12.13
CA GLU A 42 -5.74 3.57 -13.02
C GLU A 42 -6.32 2.16 -13.15
N PHE A 43 -5.48 1.13 -13.10
CA PHE A 43 -5.94 -0.26 -13.05
C PHE A 43 -6.71 -0.54 -11.76
N VAL A 44 -6.14 -0.17 -10.60
CA VAL A 44 -6.80 -0.33 -9.29
C VAL A 44 -8.15 0.40 -9.27
N LYS A 45 -8.20 1.62 -9.81
CA LYS A 45 -9.42 2.42 -9.91
C LYS A 45 -10.51 1.73 -10.73
N LYS A 46 -10.15 1.14 -11.88
CA LYS A 46 -11.11 0.36 -12.71
C LYS A 46 -11.65 -0.85 -11.98
N ILE A 47 -10.81 -1.59 -11.25
CA ILE A 47 -11.25 -2.76 -10.46
C ILE A 47 -12.20 -2.34 -9.33
N LEU A 48 -11.87 -1.29 -8.58
CA LEU A 48 -12.73 -0.77 -7.52
C LEU A 48 -14.09 -0.28 -8.07
N GLN A 49 -14.07 0.38 -9.22
CA GLN A 49 -15.28 0.82 -9.91
C GLN A 49 -16.13 -0.39 -10.35
N GLY A 50 -15.52 -1.42 -10.95
CA GLY A 50 -16.22 -2.66 -11.32
C GLY A 50 -16.87 -3.35 -10.12
N ARG A 51 -16.17 -3.44 -8.98
CA ARG A 51 -16.76 -3.97 -7.72
C ARG A 51 -17.97 -3.16 -7.27
N LYS A 52 -17.90 -1.83 -7.37
CA LYS A 52 -19.01 -0.94 -7.04
C LYS A 52 -20.19 -1.12 -8.01
N ASP A 53 -19.93 -1.23 -9.30
CA ASP A 53 -20.96 -1.41 -10.32
C ASP A 53 -21.67 -2.77 -10.20
N VAL A 54 -20.94 -3.85 -9.91
CA VAL A 54 -21.54 -5.17 -9.59
C VAL A 54 -22.41 -5.08 -8.34
N LYS A 55 -21.93 -4.44 -7.27
CA LYS A 55 -22.73 -4.21 -6.06
C LYS A 55 -24.00 -3.39 -6.33
N ASN A 56 -23.94 -2.46 -7.28
CA ASN A 56 -25.05 -1.63 -7.71
C ASN A 56 -25.93 -2.30 -8.80
N GLY A 57 -25.72 -3.59 -9.11
CA GLY A 57 -26.55 -4.33 -10.06
C GLY A 57 -26.30 -4.01 -11.53
N LYS A 58 -25.20 -3.34 -11.89
CA LYS A 58 -24.84 -3.01 -13.29
C LYS A 58 -24.03 -4.11 -14.00
N GLY A 59 -23.82 -5.25 -13.34
CA GLY A 59 -23.11 -6.40 -13.93
C GLY A 59 -24.06 -7.35 -14.65
N VAL A 60 -23.53 -8.10 -15.62
CA VAL A 60 -24.23 -9.20 -16.28
C VAL A 60 -23.70 -10.52 -15.70
N LYS A 61 -24.60 -11.43 -15.33
CA LYS A 61 -24.25 -12.81 -14.97
C LYS A 61 -24.37 -13.66 -16.23
N ILE A 62 -23.33 -14.40 -16.55
CA ILE A 62 -23.30 -15.32 -17.70
C ILE A 62 -23.11 -16.72 -17.11
N ALA A 63 -23.92 -17.68 -17.54
CA ALA A 63 -23.81 -19.07 -17.10
C ALA A 63 -22.76 -19.79 -17.97
N PHE A 64 -22.06 -20.77 -17.38
CA PHE A 64 -21.04 -21.53 -18.12
C PHE A 64 -21.65 -22.39 -19.23
N GLU A 65 -22.95 -22.70 -19.19
CA GLU A 65 -23.64 -23.46 -20.23
C GLU A 65 -23.84 -22.66 -21.55
N GLU A 66 -23.49 -21.38 -21.58
CA GLU A 66 -23.64 -20.51 -22.77
C GLU A 66 -22.38 -20.45 -23.67
N PHE A 67 -21.35 -21.27 -23.40
CA PHE A 67 -20.10 -21.36 -24.17
C PHE A 67 -19.86 -22.75 -24.76
#